data_AF-A0A6P0TTR3-F1
#
_entry.id   AF-A0A6P0TTR3-F1
#
_cell.length_a   1.000
_cell.length_b   1.000
_cell.length_c   1.000
_cell.angle_alpha   90.00
_cell.angle_beta   90.00
_cell.angle_gamma   90.00
#
_symmetry.space_group_name_H-M   'P 1'
#
loop_
_entity.id
_entity.type
_entity.pdbx_description
1 polymer ?
#
loop_
_entity_poly.entity_id
_entity_poly.type
_entity_poly.pdbx_seq_one_letter_code
_entity_poly.pdbx_strand_id
1 'polypeptide(L)' 'LPLAKAEIERRVLLSSRLGLQLLTAKLGNHAGIVGAAKLAWASLYTN' A
#
# COMPACT_ATOMS: atom_id res chain seq x y z
N LEU A 1 1.36 13.12 5.88
CA LEU A 1 0.48 12.00 6.29
C LEU A 1 -0.83 12.42 6.99
N PRO A 2 -0.94 13.54 7.76
CA PRO A 2 -2.18 13.89 8.47
C PRO A 2 -3.42 13.98 7.56
N LEU A 3 -3.30 14.61 6.40
CA LEU A 3 -4.40 14.74 5.44
C LEU A 3 -4.88 13.37 4.89
N ALA A 4 -3.94 12.47 4.57
CA ALA A 4 -4.27 11.13 4.12
C ALA A 4 -4.97 10.31 5.22
N LYS A 5 -4.56 10.47 6.49
CA LYS A 5 -5.23 9.84 7.64
C LYS A 5 -6.68 10.34 7.79
N ALA A 6 -6.88 11.66 7.73
CA ALA A 6 -8.23 12.24 7.81
C ALA A 6 -9.14 11.73 6.68
N GLU A 7 -8.60 11.57 5.47
CA GLU A 7 -9.38 11.08 4.33
C GLU A 7 -9.75 9.59 4.47
N ILE A 8 -8.83 8.77 5.01
CA ILE A 8 -9.13 7.37 5.37
C ILE A 8 -10.24 7.32 6.42
N GLU A 9 -10.16 8.14 7.47
CA GLU A 9 -11.17 8.17 8.53
C GLU A 9 -12.55 8.59 8.02
N ARG A 10 -12.59 9.47 7.02
CA ARG A 10 -13.83 9.97 6.41
C ARG A 10 -14.46 9.01 5.40
N ARG A 11 -13.65 8.35 4.57
CA ARG A 11 -14.15 7.57 3.42
C ARG A 11 -14.16 6.06 3.63
N VAL A 12 -13.32 5.53 4.53
CA VAL A 12 -13.17 4.09 4.71
C VAL A 12 -14.04 3.63 5.88
N LEU A 13 -14.87 2.60 5.62
CA LEU A 13 -15.67 1.94 6.64
C LEU A 13 -14.80 1.56 7.84
N LEU A 14 -15.34 1.74 9.06
CA LEU A 14 -14.59 1.50 10.30
C LEU A 14 -13.94 0.12 10.31
N SER A 15 -14.70 -0.94 10.00
CA SER A 15 -14.22 -2.32 9.94
C SER A 15 -13.04 -2.52 8.98
N SER A 16 -13.03 -1.80 7.85
CA SER A 16 -11.98 -1.88 6.83
C SER A 16 -10.71 -1.12 7.21
N ARG A 17 -10.76 -0.19 8.17
CA ARG A 17 -9.60 0.60 8.62
C ARG A 17 -9.10 0.24 10.02
N LEU A 18 -9.73 -0.70 10.70
CA LEU A 18 -9.21 -1.26 11.94
C LEU A 18 -7.86 -1.95 11.66
N GLY A 19 -6.82 -1.55 12.40
CA GLY A 19 -5.46 -2.07 12.21
C GLY A 19 -4.71 -1.58 10.97
N LEU A 20 -5.30 -0.69 10.16
CA LEU A 20 -4.63 -0.11 9.00
C LEU A 20 -3.41 0.73 9.43
N GLN A 21 -2.26 0.49 8.80
CA GLN A 21 -1.04 1.27 9.01
C GLN A 21 -0.77 2.19 7.82
N LEU A 22 -0.48 3.45 8.09
CA LEU A 22 -0.10 4.44 7.08
C LEU A 22 1.40 4.72 7.17
N LEU A 23 2.15 4.23 6.17
CA LEU A 23 3.60 4.33 6.12
C LEU A 23 4.05 5.14 4.89
N THR A 24 5.17 5.86 5.02
CA THR A 24 5.80 6.53 3.87
C THR A 24 6.53 5.50 3.02
N ALA A 25 6.27 5.51 1.71
CA ALA A 25 7.00 4.66 0.78
C ALA A 25 8.48 5.05 0.72
N LYS A 26 9.38 4.13 1.09
CA LYS A 26 10.84 4.35 1.06
C LYS A 26 11.37 4.65 -0.34
N LEU A 27 10.73 4.07 -1.37
CA LEU A 27 11.10 4.26 -2.78
C LEU A 27 10.27 5.36 -3.46
N GLY A 28 9.46 6.10 -2.71
CA GLY A 28 8.56 7.12 -3.27
C GLY A 28 7.70 6.55 -4.40
N ASN A 29 7.65 7.29 -5.52
CA ASN A 29 6.87 6.93 -6.71
C ASN A 29 7.35 5.64 -7.39
N HIS A 30 8.58 5.18 -7.13
CA HIS A 30 9.10 3.94 -7.70
C HIS A 30 8.61 2.69 -6.97
N ALA A 31 7.98 2.82 -5.80
CA ALA A 31 7.48 1.68 -5.04
C ALA A 31 6.49 0.81 -5.85
N GLY A 32 5.67 1.43 -6.70
CA GLY A 32 4.72 0.72 -7.55
C GLY A 32 5.39 -0.17 -8.59
N ILE A 33 6.32 0.39 -9.39
CA ILE A 33 6.99 -0.37 -10.46
C ILE A 33 7.89 -1.48 -9.89
N VAL A 34 8.58 -1.21 -8.78
CA VAL A 34 9.41 -2.22 -8.10
C VAL A 34 8.54 -3.34 -7.52
N GLY A 35 7.39 -3.00 -6.93
CA GLY A 35 6.43 -3.99 -6.46
C GLY A 35 5.89 -4.87 -7.58
N ALA A 36 5.50 -4.28 -8.71
CA ALA A 36 5.04 -5.01 -9.89
C ALA A 36 6.11 -5.95 -10.45
N ALA A 37 7.36 -5.47 -10.56
CA ALA A 37 8.49 -6.31 -10.98
C ALA A 37 8.73 -7.49 -10.02
N LYS A 38 8.63 -7.25 -8.70
CA LYS A 38 8.75 -8.31 -7.69
C LYS A 38 7.64 -9.35 -7.81
N LEU A 39 6.40 -8.93 -8.05
CA LEU A 39 5.26 -9.83 -8.24
C LEU A 39 5.45 -10.69 -9.50
N ALA A 40 5.80 -10.07 -10.63
CA ALA A 40 6.09 -10.78 -11.87
C ALA A 40 7.24 -11.79 -11.68
N TRP A 41 8.32 -11.37 -11.02
CA TRP A 41 9.42 -12.26 -10.65
C TRP A 41 8.91 -13.45 -9.82
N ALA A 42 8.19 -13.22 -8.72
CA ALA A 42 7.67 -14.29 -7.88
C ALA A 42 6.77 -15.27 -8.65
N SER A 43 5.89 -14.77 -9.52
CA SER A 43 5.02 -15.62 -10.35
C SER A 43 5.78 -16.51 -11.34
N LEU A 44 6.98 -16.12 -11.79
CA LEU A 44 7.80 -16.98 -12.65
C LEU A 44 8.43 -18.17 -11.91
N TYR A 45 8.56 -18.08 -10.58
CA TYR A 45 9.22 -19.10 -9.75
C TYR A 45 8.26 -19.84 -8.81
N THR A 46 6.97 -19.54 -8.85
CA THR A 46 5.95 -20.24 -8.07
C THR A 46 5.09 -21.06 -9.04
N ASN A 47 5.29 -22.38 -9.05
CA ASN A 47 4.56 -23.36 -9.85
C ASN A 47 3.42 -23.97 -9.02
#